data_AF-A0A661X132-F1
#
_entry.id   AF-A0A661X132-F1
#
_cell.length_a   1.000
_cell.length_b   1.000
_cell.length_c   1.000
_cell.angle_alpha   90.00
_cell.angle_beta   90.00
_cell.angle_gamma   90.00
#
_symmetry.space_group_name_H-M   'P 1'
#
loop_
_entity.id
_entity.type
_entity.pdbx_description
1 polymer ?
#
loop_
_entity_poly.entity_id
_entity_poly.type
_entity_poly.pdbx_seq_one_letter_code
_entity_poly.pdbx_strand_id
1 'polypeptide(L)'
;MTLIKLGITFFIIIFLITRKVSPGISLLIGGLLLGFIYPIPFKELLKHLLITSISKDTLKLTIMLCMIYFFANLLQDKKILTKMIKNLDSFIPNRKITIFLSASLVGLIPMPGGALFSAPLVEESARGMVATNERKAYLNYWFRHVWEGVFPIYPALILISIFLKIPMRTVLLAHFILPILQISAGWLIGYRGVKLENIKREKGSFREFLKYFSPILLIILLSTVVSLDVVYAILITTILSLIFLKPKSK
;
A
#
# COMPACT_ATOMS: atom_id res chain seq x y z
N MET A 1 -14.10 -28.42 -20.43
CA MET A 1 -14.67 -28.75 -19.10
C MET A 1 -13.96 -28.05 -17.94
N THR A 2 -12.62 -28.03 -17.90
CA THR A 2 -11.81 -27.32 -16.87
C THR A 2 -12.15 -25.83 -16.73
N LEU A 3 -12.28 -25.10 -17.85
CA LEU A 3 -12.62 -23.68 -17.84
C LEU A 3 -14.00 -23.40 -17.22
N ILE A 4 -14.98 -24.27 -17.45
CA ILE A 4 -16.32 -24.16 -16.85
C ILE A 4 -16.24 -24.36 -15.34
N LYS A 5 -15.51 -25.40 -14.90
CA LYS A 5 -15.26 -25.70 -13.48
C LYS A 5 -14.60 -24.51 -12.77
N LEU A 6 -13.54 -23.95 -13.35
CA LEU A 6 -12.86 -22.77 -12.82
C LEU A 6 -13.76 -21.53 -12.83
N GLY A 7 -14.54 -21.33 -13.91
CA GLY A 7 -15.49 -20.23 -14.03
C GLY A 7 -16.57 -20.26 -12.95
N ILE A 8 -17.11 -21.44 -12.64
CA ILE A 8 -18.10 -21.63 -11.55
C ILE A 8 -17.47 -21.29 -10.20
N THR A 9 -16.27 -21.81 -9.89
CA THR A 9 -15.58 -21.49 -8.64
C THR A 9 -15.35 -19.98 -8.51
N PHE A 10 -14.85 -19.35 -9.57
CA PHE A 10 -14.57 -17.92 -9.58
C PHE A 10 -15.84 -17.09 -9.40
N PHE A 11 -16.94 -17.47 -10.07
CA PHE A 11 -18.25 -16.86 -9.88
C PHE A 11 -18.72 -16.96 -8.43
N ILE A 12 -18.59 -18.13 -7.79
CA ILE A 12 -18.97 -18.33 -6.40
C ILE A 12 -18.13 -17.46 -5.45
N ILE A 13 -16.81 -17.38 -5.67
CA ILE A 13 -15.94 -16.49 -4.86
C ILE A 13 -16.43 -15.04 -4.97
N ILE A 14 -16.65 -14.54 -6.18
CA ILE A 14 -17.15 -13.18 -6.41
C ILE A 14 -18.52 -13.00 -5.76
N PHE A 15 -19.44 -13.93 -5.97
CA PHE A 15 -20.78 -13.89 -5.40
C PHE A 15 -20.72 -13.76 -3.87
N LEU A 16 -19.91 -14.58 -3.19
CA LEU A 16 -19.74 -14.51 -1.74
C LEU A 16 -19.18 -13.14 -1.30
N ILE A 17 -18.17 -12.61 -2.01
CA ILE A 17 -17.60 -11.29 -1.72
C ILE A 17 -18.66 -10.19 -1.88
N THR A 18 -19.48 -10.24 -2.95
CA THR A 18 -20.58 -9.28 -3.15
C THR A 18 -21.68 -9.38 -2.08
N ARG A 19 -21.80 -10.55 -1.44
CA ARG A 19 -22.68 -10.78 -0.28
C ARG A 19 -22.05 -10.38 1.06
N LYS A 20 -20.95 -9.63 1.05
CA LYS A 20 -20.20 -9.18 2.24
C LYS A 20 -19.58 -10.30 3.06
N VAL A 21 -19.44 -11.51 2.50
CA VAL A 21 -18.61 -12.56 3.11
C VAL A 21 -17.15 -12.11 3.02
N SER A 22 -16.37 -12.35 4.08
CA SER A 22 -14.97 -11.90 4.10
C SER A 22 -14.19 -12.59 2.97
N PRO A 23 -13.28 -11.86 2.28
CA PRO A 23 -12.50 -12.43 1.18
C PRO A 23 -11.75 -13.70 1.55
N GLY A 24 -11.24 -13.80 2.79
CA GLY A 24 -10.57 -14.99 3.30
C GLY A 24 -11.50 -16.22 3.34
N ILE A 25 -12.73 -16.06 3.82
CA ILE A 25 -13.72 -17.15 3.85
C ILE A 25 -14.15 -17.51 2.42
N SER A 26 -14.39 -16.50 1.57
CA SER A 26 -14.77 -16.72 0.16
C SER A 26 -13.71 -17.53 -0.60
N LEU A 27 -12.43 -17.21 -0.42
CA LEU A 27 -11.32 -17.93 -1.02
C LEU A 27 -11.17 -19.35 -0.46
N LEU A 28 -11.35 -19.54 0.86
CA LEU A 28 -11.33 -20.87 1.48
C LEU A 28 -12.44 -21.78 0.92
N ILE A 29 -13.67 -21.25 0.82
CA ILE A 29 -14.79 -21.96 0.21
C ILE A 29 -14.48 -22.30 -1.25
N GLY A 30 -13.92 -21.35 -2.02
CA GLY A 30 -13.51 -21.60 -3.39
C GLY A 30 -12.47 -22.72 -3.53
N GLY A 31 -11.48 -22.77 -2.63
CA GLY A 31 -10.48 -23.83 -2.59
C GLY A 31 -11.07 -25.21 -2.26
N LEU A 32 -11.96 -25.27 -1.27
CA LEU A 32 -12.69 -26.50 -0.92
C LEU A 32 -13.57 -26.98 -2.09
N LEU A 33 -14.29 -26.04 -2.72
CA LEU A 33 -15.13 -26.31 -3.89
C LEU A 33 -14.30 -26.89 -5.04
N LEU A 34 -13.10 -26.37 -5.31
CA LEU A 34 -12.19 -26.95 -6.32
C LEU A 34 -11.80 -28.38 -5.97
N GLY A 35 -11.51 -28.68 -4.70
CA GLY A 35 -11.23 -30.04 -4.23
C GLY A 35 -12.38 -31.00 -4.55
N PHE A 36 -13.63 -30.58 -4.32
CA PHE A 36 -14.82 -31.37 -4.64
C PHE A 36 -15.07 -31.51 -6.15
N ILE A 37 -14.86 -30.44 -6.94
CA ILE A 37 -15.07 -30.43 -8.38
C ILE A 37 -14.00 -31.24 -9.15
N TYR A 38 -12.78 -31.33 -8.61
CA TYR A 38 -11.64 -32.08 -9.18
C TYR A 38 -11.40 -33.41 -8.43
N PRO A 39 -12.46 -34.21 -8.28
CA PRO A 39 -12.70 -35.21 -7.22
C PRO A 39 -11.46 -35.64 -6.42
N ILE A 40 -10.91 -34.74 -5.60
CA ILE A 40 -9.78 -35.05 -4.71
C ILE A 40 -10.36 -35.79 -3.50
N PRO A 41 -9.79 -36.92 -3.06
CA PRO A 41 -10.25 -37.61 -1.87
C PRO A 41 -10.29 -36.66 -0.66
N PHE A 42 -11.36 -36.71 0.13
CA PHE A 42 -11.57 -35.77 1.26
C PHE A 42 -10.38 -35.75 2.24
N LYS A 43 -9.79 -36.92 2.50
CA LYS A 43 -8.58 -37.05 3.34
C LYS A 43 -7.38 -36.28 2.77
N GLU A 44 -7.21 -36.31 1.45
CA GLU A 44 -6.16 -35.55 0.77
C GLU A 44 -6.45 -34.06 0.76
N LEU A 45 -7.72 -33.66 0.56
CA LEU A 45 -8.14 -32.26 0.65
C LEU A 45 -7.80 -31.67 2.03
N LEU A 46 -8.14 -32.37 3.11
CA LEU A 46 -7.83 -31.94 4.47
C LEU A 46 -6.32 -31.89 4.73
N LYS A 47 -5.58 -32.89 4.24
CA LYS A 47 -4.11 -32.91 4.30
C LYS A 47 -3.50 -31.71 3.58
N HIS A 48 -3.96 -31.39 2.37
CA HIS A 48 -3.48 -30.24 1.60
C HIS A 48 -3.82 -28.92 2.30
N LEU A 49 -5.01 -28.79 2.88
CA LEU A 49 -5.39 -27.62 3.65
C LEU A 49 -4.43 -27.39 4.83
N LEU A 50 -4.13 -28.44 5.60
CA LEU A 50 -3.21 -28.35 6.74
C LEU A 50 -1.78 -28.05 6.30
N ILE A 51 -1.26 -28.78 5.30
CA ILE A 51 0.11 -28.57 4.79
C ILE A 51 0.27 -27.14 4.25
N THR A 52 -0.71 -26.64 3.50
CA THR A 52 -0.65 -25.30 2.92
C THR A 52 -0.72 -24.22 3.99
N SER A 53 -1.54 -24.42 5.03
CA SER A 53 -1.69 -23.48 6.16
C SER A 53 -0.40 -23.29 6.96
N ILE A 54 0.42 -24.34 7.07
CA ILE A 54 1.67 -24.34 7.84
C ILE A 54 2.90 -24.30 6.91
N SER A 55 2.69 -24.08 5.61
CA SER A 55 3.79 -24.00 4.66
C SER A 55 4.66 -22.77 4.94
N LYS A 56 5.95 -22.87 4.64
CA LYS A 56 6.90 -21.76 4.83
C LYS A 56 6.44 -20.49 4.13
N ASP A 57 5.88 -20.60 2.93
CA ASP A 57 5.42 -19.46 2.13
C ASP A 57 4.18 -18.81 2.75
N THR A 58 3.20 -19.60 3.20
CA THR A 58 2.00 -19.08 3.88
C THR A 58 2.34 -18.39 5.20
N LEU A 59 3.21 -19.02 6.00
CA LEU A 59 3.65 -18.43 7.27
C LEU A 59 4.44 -17.14 7.04
N LYS A 60 5.35 -17.15 6.06
CA LYS A 60 6.13 -15.96 5.68
C LYS A 60 5.23 -14.83 5.22
N LEU A 61 4.26 -15.09 4.33
CA LEU A 61 3.28 -14.11 3.87
C LEU A 61 2.47 -13.55 5.04
N THR A 62 1.99 -14.42 5.94
CA THR A 62 1.19 -14.03 7.11
C THR A 62 1.98 -13.12 8.04
N ILE A 63 3.19 -13.54 8.44
CA ILE A 63 4.08 -12.76 9.31
C ILE A 63 4.37 -11.40 8.68
N MET A 64 4.68 -11.39 7.40
CA MET A 64 4.97 -10.16 6.67
C MET A 64 3.78 -9.20 6.66
N LEU A 65 2.57 -9.68 6.36
CA LEU A 65 1.36 -8.85 6.39
C LEU A 65 1.14 -8.27 7.79
N CYS A 66 1.28 -9.08 8.84
CA CYS A 66 1.23 -8.61 10.22
C CYS A 66 2.28 -7.51 10.51
N MET A 67 3.52 -7.68 10.03
CA MET A 67 4.59 -6.69 10.18
C MET A 67 4.30 -5.40 9.41
N ILE A 68 3.76 -5.49 8.18
CA ILE A 68 3.32 -4.33 7.38
C ILE A 68 2.25 -3.55 8.15
N TYR A 69 1.22 -4.24 8.63
CA TYR A 69 0.15 -3.60 9.41
C TYR A 69 0.67 -2.98 10.71
N PHE A 70 1.58 -3.67 11.41
CA PHE A 70 2.19 -3.12 12.61
C PHE A 70 3.01 -1.86 12.31
N PHE A 71 3.86 -1.89 11.28
CA PHE A 71 4.65 -0.74 10.83
C PHE A 71 3.77 0.44 10.40
N ALA A 72 2.70 0.16 9.65
CA ALA A 72 1.69 1.14 9.27
C ALA A 72 1.08 1.85 10.48
N ASN A 73 0.54 1.08 11.43
CA ASN A 73 -0.04 1.63 12.65
C ASN A 73 0.99 2.41 13.47
N LEU A 74 2.23 1.92 13.57
CA LEU A 74 3.32 2.62 14.25
C LEU A 74 3.56 4.04 13.70
N LEU A 75 3.59 4.18 12.37
CA LEU A 75 3.78 5.47 11.71
C LEU A 75 2.56 6.38 11.88
N GLN A 76 1.36 5.82 11.88
CA GLN A 76 0.11 6.53 12.12
C GLN A 76 0.02 7.07 13.55
N ASP A 77 0.24 6.21 14.55
CA ASP A 77 0.15 6.53 15.99
C ASP A 77 1.17 7.59 16.40
N LYS A 78 2.41 7.50 15.88
CA LYS A 78 3.47 8.48 16.13
C LYS A 78 3.29 9.78 15.32
N LYS A 79 2.20 9.89 14.53
CA LYS A 79 1.88 11.01 13.63
C LYS A 79 3.02 11.33 12.65
N ILE A 80 3.77 10.31 12.24
CA ILE A 80 4.94 10.47 11.35
C ILE A 80 4.49 10.98 10.00
N LEU A 81 3.42 10.40 9.44
CA LEU A 81 2.83 10.84 8.17
C LEU A 81 2.40 12.32 8.21
N THR A 82 1.69 12.72 9.27
CA THR A 82 1.26 14.12 9.44
C THR A 82 2.45 15.07 9.51
N LYS A 83 3.49 14.73 10.28
CA LYS A 83 4.70 15.56 10.40
C LYS A 83 5.47 15.62 9.08
N MET A 84 5.53 14.52 8.35
CA MET A 84 6.17 14.45 7.03
C MET A 84 5.46 15.39 6.04
N ILE A 85 4.13 15.33 5.95
CA ILE A 85 3.34 16.20 5.05
C ILE A 85 3.46 17.68 5.42
N LYS A 86 3.44 18.01 6.72
CA LYS A 86 3.63 19.41 7.17
C LYS A 86 5.00 19.97 6.79
N ASN A 87 6.06 19.17 6.97
CA ASN A 87 7.39 19.59 6.56
C ASN A 87 7.52 19.68 5.04
N LEU A 88 6.88 18.79 4.27
CA LEU A 88 6.83 18.85 2.81
C LEU A 88 6.28 20.19 2.30
N ASP A 89 5.16 20.66 2.87
CA ASP A 89 4.52 21.92 2.44
C ASP A 89 5.41 23.16 2.66
N SER A 90 6.35 23.09 3.60
CA SER A 90 7.23 24.23 3.91
C SER A 90 8.25 24.56 2.83
N PHE A 91 8.70 23.57 2.04
CA PHE A 91 9.76 23.74 1.05
C PHE A 91 9.33 23.48 -0.40
N ILE A 92 8.16 22.89 -0.64
CA ILE A 92 7.62 22.71 -2.00
C ILE A 92 6.85 23.96 -2.42
N PRO A 93 7.30 24.71 -3.45
CA PRO A 93 6.65 25.96 -3.84
C PRO A 93 5.30 25.78 -4.54
N ASN A 94 5.13 24.66 -5.27
CA ASN A 94 3.98 24.43 -6.14
C ASN A 94 2.91 23.61 -5.43
N ARG A 95 1.74 24.20 -5.22
CA ARG A 95 0.64 23.55 -4.50
C ARG A 95 0.11 22.29 -5.17
N LYS A 96 0.10 22.21 -6.51
CA LYS A 96 -0.29 20.97 -7.22
C LYS A 96 0.67 19.84 -6.84
N ILE A 97 1.97 20.13 -6.80
CA ILE A 97 2.99 19.18 -6.39
C ILE A 97 2.82 18.80 -4.92
N THR A 98 2.54 19.75 -4.03
CA THR A 98 2.28 19.43 -2.61
C THR A 98 1.08 18.49 -2.46
N ILE A 99 -0.06 18.77 -3.12
CA ILE A 99 -1.25 17.91 -3.06
C ILE A 99 -0.95 16.49 -3.55
N PHE A 100 -0.31 16.40 -4.72
CA PHE A 100 0.14 15.13 -5.30
C PHE A 100 1.02 14.36 -4.32
N LEU A 101 2.11 14.97 -3.86
CA LEU A 101 3.08 14.34 -2.96
C LEU A 101 2.45 13.98 -1.63
N SER A 102 1.58 14.80 -1.04
CA SER A 102 0.87 14.47 0.19
C SER A 102 0.04 13.19 0.05
N ALA A 103 -0.78 13.09 -1.01
CA ALA A 103 -1.58 11.90 -1.27
C ALA A 103 -0.69 10.68 -1.56
N SER A 104 0.33 10.85 -2.40
CA SER A 104 1.28 9.81 -2.76
C SER A 104 2.11 9.31 -1.58
N LEU A 105 2.51 10.17 -0.65
CA LEU A 105 3.24 9.77 0.55
C LEU A 105 2.38 8.92 1.49
N VAL A 106 1.09 9.24 1.63
CA VAL A 106 0.16 8.38 2.37
C VAL A 106 -0.02 7.05 1.65
N GLY A 107 -0.03 7.08 0.32
CA GLY A 107 -0.04 5.90 -0.53
C GLY A 107 1.12 4.94 -0.32
N LEU A 108 2.28 5.38 0.15
CA LEU A 108 3.41 4.48 0.38
C LEU A 108 3.18 3.50 1.54
N ILE A 109 2.13 3.66 2.34
CA ILE A 109 1.87 2.81 3.49
C ILE A 109 0.54 2.09 3.31
N PRO A 110 0.53 0.74 3.19
CA PRO A 110 -0.69 -0.03 3.16
C PRO A 110 -1.38 0.07 4.53
N MET A 111 -2.41 0.91 4.64
CA MET A 111 -3.18 1.10 5.87
C MET A 111 -4.67 0.84 5.65
N PRO A 112 -5.32 0.05 6.53
CA PRO A 112 -6.76 -0.05 6.54
C PRO A 112 -7.34 1.32 6.92
N GLY A 113 -8.42 1.75 6.26
CA GLY A 113 -9.01 3.07 6.52
C GLY A 113 -8.19 4.25 5.98
N GLY A 114 -7.22 4.02 5.10
CA GLY A 114 -6.37 5.08 4.54
C GLY A 114 -7.13 6.25 3.91
N ALA A 115 -8.39 6.09 3.47
CA ALA A 115 -9.20 7.19 2.94
C ALA A 115 -9.63 8.17 4.04
N LEU A 116 -10.13 7.65 5.16
CA LEU A 116 -10.54 8.44 6.33
C LEU A 116 -9.34 9.18 6.93
N PHE A 117 -8.15 8.54 6.93
CA PHE A 117 -6.93 9.16 7.43
C PHE A 117 -6.32 10.19 6.47
N SER A 118 -6.29 9.89 5.15
CA SER A 118 -5.71 10.78 4.14
C SER A 118 -6.56 12.00 3.84
N ALA A 119 -7.90 11.87 3.90
CA ALA A 119 -8.82 12.94 3.56
C ALA A 119 -8.49 14.27 4.26
N PRO A 120 -8.35 14.36 5.59
CA PRO A 120 -8.01 15.61 6.25
C PRO A 120 -6.59 16.12 5.91
N LEU A 121 -5.62 15.23 5.67
CA LEU A 121 -4.24 15.61 5.33
C LEU A 121 -4.12 16.19 3.92
N VAL A 122 -4.84 15.59 2.97
CA VAL A 122 -4.88 16.07 1.59
C VAL A 122 -5.74 17.32 1.49
N GLU A 123 -6.82 17.44 2.25
CA GLU A 123 -7.61 18.69 2.35
C GLU A 123 -6.75 19.85 2.87
N GLU A 124 -5.95 19.62 3.93
CA GLU A 124 -5.00 20.62 4.46
C GLU A 124 -3.94 21.00 3.40
N SER A 125 -3.51 20.03 2.58
CA SER A 125 -2.61 20.23 1.44
C SER A 125 -3.27 20.86 0.22
N ALA A 126 -4.60 20.86 0.15
CA ALA A 126 -5.39 21.45 -0.92
C ALA A 126 -5.97 22.82 -0.55
N ARG A 127 -5.66 23.38 0.64
CA ARG A 127 -6.00 24.78 0.97
C ARG A 127 -5.53 25.70 -0.17
N GLY A 128 -6.43 26.56 -0.66
CA GLY A 128 -6.18 27.49 -1.76
C GLY A 128 -6.38 26.91 -3.15
N MET A 129 -6.74 25.64 -3.26
CA MET A 129 -7.19 25.06 -4.52
C MET A 129 -8.67 25.38 -4.73
N VAL A 130 -8.97 26.14 -5.78
CA VAL A 130 -10.35 26.40 -6.21
C VAL A 130 -10.83 25.19 -7.01
N ALA A 131 -11.40 24.21 -6.31
CA ALA A 131 -11.92 22.98 -6.88
C ALA A 131 -13.05 22.39 -6.03
N THR A 132 -13.90 21.57 -6.66
CA THR A 132 -14.99 20.89 -5.97
C THR A 132 -14.47 19.78 -5.04
N ASN A 133 -15.29 19.36 -4.08
CA ASN A 133 -14.94 18.30 -3.14
C ASN A 133 -14.71 16.96 -3.86
N GLU A 134 -15.46 16.68 -4.92
CA GLU A 134 -15.32 15.49 -5.75
C GLU A 134 -13.93 15.47 -6.42
N ARG A 135 -13.45 16.64 -6.87
CA ARG A 135 -12.12 16.74 -7.47
C ARG A 135 -11.01 16.58 -6.45
N LYS A 136 -11.15 17.13 -5.23
CA LYS A 136 -10.19 16.87 -4.14
C LYS A 136 -10.18 15.40 -3.73
N ALA A 137 -11.36 14.78 -3.63
CA ALA A 137 -11.50 13.36 -3.36
C ALA A 137 -10.86 12.50 -4.46
N TYR A 138 -11.03 12.88 -5.74
CA TYR A 138 -10.34 12.25 -6.86
C TYR A 138 -8.82 12.34 -6.72
N LEU A 139 -8.27 13.52 -6.44
CA LEU A 139 -6.82 13.70 -6.30
C LEU A 139 -6.26 12.86 -5.15
N ASN A 140 -6.95 12.86 -4.01
CA ASN A 140 -6.60 12.02 -2.88
C ASN A 140 -6.64 10.53 -3.25
N TYR A 141 -7.75 10.07 -3.84
CA TYR A 141 -7.93 8.67 -4.22
C TYR A 141 -6.94 8.23 -5.29
N TRP A 142 -6.72 9.01 -6.34
CA TRP A 142 -5.87 8.58 -7.45
C TRP A 142 -4.40 8.54 -7.04
N PHE A 143 -3.89 9.63 -6.46
CA PHE A 143 -2.46 9.76 -6.19
C PHE A 143 -1.94 8.90 -5.05
N ARG A 144 -2.81 8.43 -4.15
CA ARG A 144 -2.42 7.45 -3.12
C ARG A 144 -2.25 6.01 -3.66
N HIS A 145 -2.73 5.69 -4.87
CA HIS A 145 -2.61 4.34 -5.44
C HIS A 145 -1.51 4.26 -6.53
N VAL A 146 -0.77 5.34 -6.78
CA VAL A 146 0.27 5.34 -7.85
C VAL A 146 1.45 4.42 -7.56
N TRP A 147 1.60 3.99 -6.31
CA TRP A 147 2.72 3.17 -5.86
C TRP A 147 2.39 1.68 -5.71
N GLU A 148 1.12 1.28 -5.79
CA GLU A 148 0.70 -0.11 -5.50
C GLU A 148 1.42 -1.14 -6.38
N GLY A 149 1.70 -0.76 -7.62
CA GLY A 149 2.39 -1.60 -8.59
C GLY A 149 3.91 -1.65 -8.44
N VAL A 150 4.54 -0.82 -7.61
CA VAL A 150 6.02 -0.70 -7.57
C VAL A 150 6.62 -0.56 -6.18
N PHE A 151 5.82 -0.57 -5.13
CA PHE A 151 6.33 -0.36 -3.78
C PHE A 151 6.44 -1.69 -3.02
N PRO A 152 7.63 -2.04 -2.48
CA PRO A 152 7.99 -3.42 -2.11
C PRO A 152 7.14 -4.03 -0.99
N ILE A 153 6.42 -3.21 -0.22
CA ILE A 153 5.57 -3.69 0.88
C ILE A 153 4.12 -3.93 0.46
N TYR A 154 3.79 -3.76 -0.83
CA TYR A 154 2.44 -4.10 -1.31
C TYR A 154 2.26 -5.62 -1.42
N PRO A 155 1.18 -6.18 -0.83
CA PRO A 155 0.93 -7.62 -0.80
C PRO A 155 0.96 -8.29 -2.18
N ALA A 156 0.43 -7.64 -3.21
CA ALA A 156 0.37 -8.17 -4.56
C ALA A 156 1.77 -8.43 -5.15
N LEU A 157 2.70 -7.48 -5.00
CA LEU A 157 4.06 -7.62 -5.51
C LEU A 157 4.84 -8.70 -4.77
N ILE A 158 4.58 -8.83 -3.47
CA ILE A 158 5.24 -9.86 -2.67
C ILE A 158 4.72 -11.24 -3.07
N LEU A 159 3.41 -11.37 -3.30
CA LEU A 159 2.83 -12.60 -3.80
C LEU A 159 3.44 -13.01 -5.14
N ILE A 160 3.64 -12.05 -6.05
CA ILE A 160 4.34 -12.28 -7.33
C ILE A 160 5.76 -12.78 -7.09
N SER A 161 6.52 -12.12 -6.22
CA SER A 161 7.91 -12.51 -5.89
C SER A 161 7.99 -13.93 -5.32
N ILE A 162 7.08 -14.29 -4.41
CA ILE A 162 7.02 -15.64 -3.80
C ILE A 162 6.64 -16.69 -4.84
N PHE A 163 5.58 -16.48 -5.61
CA PHE A 163 5.07 -17.47 -6.56
C PHE A 163 6.00 -17.69 -7.75
N LEU A 164 6.59 -16.62 -8.27
CA LEU A 164 7.54 -16.71 -9.39
C LEU A 164 8.95 -17.04 -8.92
N LYS A 165 9.20 -17.07 -7.60
CA LYS A 165 10.53 -17.29 -6.99
C LYS A 165 11.61 -16.35 -7.55
N ILE A 166 11.24 -15.09 -7.82
CA ILE A 166 12.14 -14.06 -8.31
C ILE A 166 12.37 -12.98 -7.25
N PRO A 167 13.54 -12.34 -7.22
CA PRO A 167 13.81 -11.24 -6.28
C PRO A 167 12.80 -10.10 -6.43
N MET A 168 12.45 -9.46 -5.31
CA MET A 168 11.54 -8.30 -5.30
C MET A 168 12.01 -7.21 -6.27
N ARG A 169 13.32 -6.94 -6.33
CA ARG A 169 13.92 -6.00 -7.29
C ARG A 169 13.49 -6.26 -8.74
N THR A 170 13.45 -7.52 -9.17
CA THR A 170 13.02 -7.89 -10.53
C THR A 170 11.55 -7.55 -10.76
N VAL A 171 10.69 -7.83 -9.78
CA VAL A 171 9.27 -7.48 -9.84
C VAL A 171 9.08 -5.97 -9.97
N LEU A 172 9.78 -5.18 -9.15
CA LEU A 172 9.68 -3.71 -9.19
C LEU A 172 10.15 -3.14 -10.52
N LEU A 173 11.29 -3.63 -11.04
CA LEU A 173 11.83 -3.21 -12.33
C LEU A 173 10.93 -3.62 -13.50
N ALA A 174 10.12 -4.67 -13.39
CA ALA A 174 9.14 -5.01 -14.42
C ALA A 174 7.92 -4.06 -14.43
N HIS A 175 7.58 -3.46 -13.28
CA HIS A 175 6.37 -2.63 -13.11
C HIS A 175 6.65 -1.12 -13.05
N PHE A 176 7.92 -0.69 -13.14
CA PHE A 176 8.32 0.72 -12.92
C PHE A 176 7.62 1.74 -13.82
N ILE A 177 7.08 1.30 -14.97
CA ILE A 177 6.35 2.15 -15.90
C ILE A 177 4.95 2.51 -15.38
N LEU A 178 4.33 1.68 -14.53
CA LEU A 178 2.96 1.87 -14.07
C LEU A 178 2.74 3.18 -13.29
N PRO A 179 3.58 3.56 -12.31
CA PRO A 179 3.46 4.84 -11.62
C PRO A 179 3.59 6.02 -12.56
N ILE A 180 4.47 5.94 -13.57
CA ILE A 180 4.66 7.03 -14.54
C ILE A 180 3.35 7.26 -15.30
N LEU A 181 2.72 6.18 -15.78
CA LEU A 181 1.44 6.26 -16.48
C LEU A 181 0.32 6.74 -15.55
N GLN A 182 0.24 6.22 -14.33
CA GLN A 182 -0.79 6.60 -13.35
C GLN A 182 -0.63 8.06 -12.91
N ILE A 183 0.58 8.52 -12.62
CA ILE A 183 0.86 9.92 -12.27
C ILE A 183 0.48 10.83 -13.45
N SER A 184 0.89 10.47 -14.67
CA SER A 184 0.59 11.27 -15.86
C SER A 184 -0.91 11.38 -16.11
N ALA A 185 -1.64 10.26 -16.09
CA ALA A 185 -3.09 10.25 -16.26
C ALA A 185 -3.80 11.04 -15.16
N GLY A 186 -3.40 10.82 -13.90
CA GLY A 186 -3.95 11.53 -12.74
C GLY A 186 -3.72 13.03 -12.81
N TRP A 187 -2.53 13.44 -13.27
CA TRP A 187 -2.18 14.85 -13.41
C TRP A 187 -3.00 15.54 -14.51
N LEU A 188 -3.06 14.91 -15.70
CA LEU A 188 -3.78 15.45 -16.85
C LEU A 188 -5.28 15.60 -16.59
N ILE A 189 -5.90 14.64 -15.89
CA ILE A 189 -7.33 14.66 -15.59
C ILE A 189 -7.63 15.52 -14.35
N GLY A 190 -6.86 15.34 -13.28
CA GLY A 190 -7.13 15.91 -11.97
C GLY A 190 -6.86 17.41 -11.87
N TYR A 191 -5.84 17.91 -12.57
CA TYR A 191 -5.44 19.32 -12.49
C TYR A 191 -5.92 20.19 -13.66
N ARG A 192 -6.69 19.62 -14.60
CA ARG A 192 -7.24 20.36 -15.74
C ARG A 192 -8.20 21.47 -15.27
N GLY A 193 -7.87 22.71 -15.62
CA GLY A 193 -8.67 23.90 -15.26
C GLY A 193 -8.58 24.29 -13.78
N VAL A 194 -7.69 23.67 -12.99
CA VAL A 194 -7.51 24.01 -11.58
C VAL A 194 -6.72 25.31 -11.44
N LYS A 195 -7.35 26.29 -10.77
CA LYS A 195 -6.72 27.53 -10.32
C LYS A 195 -6.22 27.37 -8.88
N LEU A 196 -5.10 28.00 -8.58
CA LEU A 196 -4.49 28.02 -7.26
C LEU A 196 -4.41 29.45 -6.75
N GLU A 197 -4.83 29.63 -5.51
CA GLU A 197 -4.60 30.85 -4.75
C GLU A 197 -3.26 30.78 -4.02
N ASN A 198 -2.65 31.95 -3.83
CA ASN A 198 -1.37 32.05 -3.14
C ASN A 198 -1.62 32.04 -1.63
N ILE A 199 -1.35 30.91 -0.97
CA ILE A 199 -1.56 30.74 0.47
C ILE A 199 -0.22 30.71 1.20
N LYS A 200 -0.22 31.20 2.46
CA LYS A 200 0.90 31.09 3.39
C LYS A 200 1.26 29.61 3.60
N ARG A 201 2.53 29.29 3.40
CA ARG A 201 3.08 27.93 3.60
C ARG A 201 3.16 27.60 5.09
N GLU A 202 3.09 26.31 5.39
CA GLU A 202 3.42 25.81 6.72
C GLU A 202 4.88 26.07 7.08
N LYS A 203 5.16 26.21 8.39
CA LYS A 203 6.54 26.25 8.89
C LYS A 203 7.08 24.82 8.96
N GLY A 204 8.29 24.61 8.46
CA GLY A 204 8.93 23.29 8.47
C GLY A 204 10.36 23.33 7.92
N SER A 205 10.96 22.16 7.75
CA SER A 205 12.29 22.05 7.14
C SER A 205 12.43 20.76 6.33
N PHE A 206 13.24 20.84 5.27
CA PHE A 206 13.63 19.66 4.48
C PHE A 206 14.34 18.59 5.33
N ARG A 207 15.13 19.01 6.31
CA ARG A 207 15.83 18.09 7.23
C ARG A 207 14.86 17.27 8.08
N GLU A 208 13.83 17.90 8.65
CA GLU A 208 12.81 17.19 9.40
C GLU A 208 11.94 16.30 8.50
N PHE A 209 11.65 16.74 7.26
CA PHE A 209 11.01 15.86 6.27
C PHE A 209 11.82 14.58 6.05
N LEU A 210 13.12 14.69 5.74
CA LEU A 210 13.97 13.52 5.53
C LEU A 210 14.03 12.60 6.75
N LYS A 211 14.08 13.17 7.95
CA LYS A 211 14.02 12.40 9.20
C LYS A 211 12.74 11.56 9.28
N TYR A 212 11.57 12.14 9.00
CA TYR A 212 10.31 11.41 9.03
C TYR A 212 10.11 10.46 7.84
N PHE A 213 10.73 10.74 6.70
CA PHE A 213 10.72 9.89 5.52
C PHE A 213 11.74 8.73 5.60
N SER A 214 12.72 8.81 6.51
CA SER A 214 13.80 7.84 6.64
C SER A 214 13.37 6.37 6.82
N PRO A 215 12.27 6.01 7.52
CA PRO A 215 11.84 4.61 7.60
C PRO A 215 11.44 4.06 6.23
N ILE A 216 10.77 4.87 5.42
CA ILE A 216 10.33 4.48 4.06
C ILE A 216 11.56 4.30 3.17
N LEU A 217 12.51 5.25 3.22
CA LEU A 217 13.78 5.15 2.49
C LEU A 217 14.56 3.89 2.88
N LEU A 218 14.59 3.56 4.17
CA LEU A 218 15.29 2.38 4.66
C LEU A 218 14.69 1.08 4.14
N ILE A 219 13.35 0.96 4.09
CA ILE A 219 12.69 -0.20 3.48
C ILE A 219 13.06 -0.33 2.00
N ILE A 220 13.03 0.77 1.23
CA ILE A 220 13.40 0.76 -0.19
C ILE A 220 14.86 0.32 -0.35
N LEU A 221 15.78 0.90 0.43
CA LEU A 221 17.20 0.59 0.39
C LEU A 221 17.46 -0.89 0.68
N LEU A 222 16.91 -1.41 1.79
CA LEU A 222 17.11 -2.80 2.19
C LEU A 222 16.49 -3.78 1.19
N SER A 223 15.25 -3.55 0.76
CA SER A 223 14.54 -4.50 -0.12
C SER A 223 15.01 -4.46 -1.58
N THR A 224 15.45 -3.30 -2.08
CA THR A 224 15.73 -3.11 -3.51
C THR A 224 17.22 -3.05 -3.82
N VAL A 225 18.00 -2.31 -3.02
CA VAL A 225 19.45 -2.14 -3.26
C VAL A 225 20.21 -3.30 -2.65
N VAL A 226 19.99 -3.56 -1.37
CA VAL A 226 20.60 -4.70 -0.66
C VAL A 226 19.96 -6.03 -1.07
N SER A 227 18.77 -5.98 -1.69
CA SER A 227 17.98 -7.17 -2.08
C SER A 227 17.68 -8.10 -0.89
N LEU A 228 17.56 -7.51 0.31
CA LEU A 228 17.15 -8.22 1.52
C LEU A 228 15.68 -8.63 1.42
N ASP A 229 15.34 -9.78 2.01
CA ASP A 229 13.96 -10.20 2.10
C ASP A 229 13.09 -9.12 2.76
N VAL A 230 11.90 -8.88 2.19
CA VAL A 230 11.00 -7.81 2.63
C VAL A 230 10.62 -7.96 4.10
N VAL A 231 10.52 -9.20 4.61
CA VAL A 231 10.24 -9.45 6.04
C VAL A 231 11.33 -8.85 6.91
N TYR A 232 12.60 -9.12 6.60
CA TYR A 232 13.72 -8.59 7.37
C TYR A 232 13.86 -7.09 7.19
N ALA A 233 13.63 -6.56 5.98
CA ALA A 233 13.67 -5.13 5.71
C ALA A 233 12.65 -4.36 6.58
N ILE A 234 11.41 -4.86 6.68
CA ILE A 234 10.37 -4.26 7.52
C ILE A 234 10.69 -4.43 9.00
N LEU A 235 11.15 -5.61 9.43
CA LEU A 235 11.51 -5.85 10.83
C LEU A 235 12.60 -4.88 11.32
N ILE A 236 13.71 -4.80 10.59
CA ILE A 236 14.84 -3.90 10.90
C ILE A 236 14.34 -2.44 10.95
N THR A 237 13.60 -2.02 9.93
CA THR A 237 13.06 -0.65 9.87
C THR A 237 12.14 -0.36 11.04
N THR A 238 11.28 -1.30 11.41
CA THR A 238 10.33 -1.16 12.52
C THR A 238 11.05 -0.99 13.84
N ILE A 239 12.05 -1.83 14.13
CA ILE A 239 12.87 -1.75 15.35
C ILE A 239 13.59 -0.40 15.41
N LEU A 240 14.24 0.01 14.33
CA LEU A 240 14.94 1.31 14.28
C LEU A 240 13.96 2.48 14.44
N SER A 241 12.77 2.39 13.84
CA SER A 241 11.73 3.42 13.99
C SER A 241 11.24 3.52 15.45
N LEU A 242 11.15 2.41 16.18
CA LEU A 242 10.81 2.44 17.60
C LEU A 242 11.87 3.16 18.43
N ILE A 243 13.15 2.92 18.13
CA ILE A 243 14.29 3.49 18.87
C ILE A 243 14.46 5.00 18.56
N PHE A 244 14.49 5.37 17.28
CA PHE A 244 14.89 6.70 16.83
C PHE A 244 13.73 7.69 16.66
N LEU A 245 12.52 7.21 16.34
CA LEU A 245 11.34 8.05 16.24
C LEU A 245 10.57 8.02 17.56
N LYS A 246 11.17 8.57 18.63
CA LYS A 246 10.45 8.74 19.89
C LYS A 246 9.24 9.66 19.69
N PRO A 247 8.09 9.37 20.31
CA PRO A 247 7.05 10.38 20.42
C PRO A 247 7.68 11.57 21.13
N LYS A 248 7.64 12.77 20.54
CA LYS A 248 7.77 13.95 21.37
C LYS A 248 6.57 13.89 22.31
N SER A 249 6.83 13.67 23.60
CA SER A 249 5.85 13.94 24.65
C SER A 249 5.24 15.30 24.33
N LYS A 250 3.91 15.35 24.32
CA LYS A 250 3.25 16.64 24.51
C LYS A 250 3.68 17.23 25.84
#